data_AF-N9U0U9-F1
#
_entry.id   AF-N9U0U9-F1
#
_cell.length_a   1.000
_cell.length_b   1.000
_cell.length_c   1.000
_cell.angle_alpha   90.00
_cell.angle_beta   90.00
_cell.angle_gamma   90.00
#
_symmetry.space_group_name_H-M   'P 1'
#
loop_
_entity.id
_entity.type
_entity.pdbx_description
1 polymer ?
#
loop_
_entity_poly.entity_id
_entity_poly.type
_entity_poly.pdbx_seq_one_letter_code
_entity_poly.pdbx_strand_id
1 'polypeptide(L)' 'MEQYQSWLGEYLLSRRDGDHAMAADLARDIEAFWAEQGNKEERDKWRGRYRQHLAQAV' A
#
# COMPACT_ATOMS: atom_id res chain seq x y z
N MET A 1 -13.27 -7.75 0.83
CA MET A 1 -12.16 -8.46 1.48
C MET A 1 -11.25 -9.16 0.48
N GLU A 2 -11.78 -9.80 -0.57
CA GLU A 2 -10.93 -10.44 -1.60
C GLU A 2 -10.02 -9.45 -2.34
N GLN A 3 -10.52 -8.27 -2.74
CA GLN A 3 -9.69 -7.25 -3.39
C GLN A 3 -8.51 -6.77 -2.52
N TYR A 4 -8.75 -6.58 -1.22
CA TYR A 4 -7.68 -6.23 -0.29
C TYR A 4 -6.60 -7.30 -0.22
N GLN A 5 -6.97 -8.59 -0.19
CA GLN A 5 -6.00 -9.68 -0.18
C GLN A 5 -5.22 -9.78 -1.49
N SER A 6 -5.87 -9.50 -2.63
CA SER A 6 -5.19 -9.39 -3.92
C SER A 6 -4.17 -8.25 -3.93
N TRP A 7 -4.58 -7.03 -3.55
CA TRP A 7 -3.66 -5.89 -3.45
C TRP A 7 -2.52 -6.13 -2.47
N LEU A 8 -2.80 -6.80 -1.35
CA LEU A 8 -1.78 -7.16 -0.37
C LEU A 8 -0.77 -8.16 -0.95
N GLY A 9 -1.24 -9.14 -1.71
CA GLY A 9 -0.40 -10.12 -2.40
C GLY A 9 0.51 -9.45 -3.43
N GLU A 10 -0.06 -8.61 -4.30
CA GLU A 10 0.69 -7.84 -5.29
C GLU A 10 1.68 -6.89 -4.62
N TYR A 11 1.28 -6.22 -3.53
CA TYR A 11 2.16 -5.31 -2.80
C TYR A 11 3.40 -6.03 -2.24
N LEU A 12 3.21 -7.23 -1.71
CA LEU A 12 4.32 -8.04 -1.20
C LEU A 12 5.26 -8.50 -2.32
N LEU A 13 4.72 -8.81 -3.50
CA LEU A 13 5.50 -9.17 -4.69
C LEU A 13 6.30 -7.96 -5.21
N SER A 14 5.67 -6.81 -5.44
CA SER A 14 6.34 -5.59 -5.89
C SER A 14 7.44 -5.16 -4.93
N ARG A 15 7.18 -5.24 -3.61
CA ARG A 15 8.20 -4.94 -2.59
C ARG A 15 9.38 -5.90 -2.63
N ARG A 16 9.15 -7.19 -2.92
CA ARG A 16 10.22 -8.20 -3.03
C ARG A 16 11.06 -7.97 -4.28
N ASP A 17 10.41 -7.61 -5.37
CA ASP A 17 11.04 -7.44 -6.69
C ASP A 17 11.71 -6.05 -6.83
N GLY A 18 11.60 -5.20 -5.80
CA GLY A 18 12.21 -3.86 -5.76
C GLY A 18 11.43 -2.81 -6.55
N ASP A 19 10.21 -3.15 -6.99
CA ASP A 19 9.33 -2.22 -7.69
C ASP A 19 8.62 -1.31 -6.68
N HIS A 20 9.36 -0.28 -6.26
CA HIS A 20 8.89 0.72 -5.32
C HIS A 20 7.75 1.58 -5.90
N ALA A 21 7.65 1.71 -7.23
CA ALA A 21 6.58 2.46 -7.87
C ALA A 21 5.25 1.72 -7.74
N MET A 22 5.21 0.44 -8.12
CA MET A 22 4.01 -0.39 -7.98
C MET A 22 3.65 -0.63 -6.51
N ALA A 23 4.65 -0.81 -5.63
CA ALA A 23 4.40 -0.91 -4.19
C ALA A 23 3.81 0.38 -3.59
N ALA A 24 4.18 1.56 -4.12
CA ALA A 24 3.60 2.83 -3.72
C ALA A 24 2.14 2.96 -4.18
N ASP A 25 1.83 2.66 -5.44
CA ASP A 25 0.45 2.71 -5.94
C ASP A 25 -0.48 1.78 -5.15
N LEU A 26 -0.05 0.53 -4.91
CA LEU A 26 -0.82 -0.43 -4.11
C LEU A 26 -0.99 0.03 -2.66
N ALA A 27 0.04 0.62 -2.05
CA ALA A 27 -0.08 1.17 -0.70
C ALA A 27 -1.08 2.33 -0.63
N ARG A 28 -1.19 3.16 -1.68
CA ARG A 28 -2.19 4.24 -1.79
C ARG A 28 -3.60 3.69 -1.94
N ASP A 29 -3.79 2.67 -2.77
CA ASP A 29 -5.10 2.07 -2.99
C ASP A 29 -5.61 1.36 -1.73
N ILE A 30 -4.71 0.69 -1.00
CA ILE A 30 -5.03 0.10 0.31
C ILE A 30 -5.32 1.18 1.36
N GLU A 31 -4.59 2.30 1.37
CA GLU A 31 -4.89 3.44 2.24
C GLU A 31 -6.32 3.96 2.00
N ALA A 32 -6.69 4.17 0.74
CA ALA A 32 -8.01 4.65 0.34
C ALA A 32 -9.11 3.68 0.81
N PHE A 33 -8.91 2.38 0.61
CA PHE A 33 -9.83 1.34 1.09
C PHE A 33 -10.07 1.43 2.60
N TRP A 34 -9.02 1.58 3.41
CA TRP A 34 -9.17 1.71 4.85
C TRP A 34 -9.77 3.05 5.30
N ALA A 35 -9.55 4.12 4.52
CA ALA A 35 -10.21 5.39 4.74
C ALA A 35 -11.73 5.29 4.57
N GLU A 36 -12.20 4.59 3.53
CA GLU A 36 -13.63 4.34 3.29
C GLU A 36 -14.27 3.47 4.37
N GLN A 37 -13.51 2.50 4.92
CA GLN A 37 -13.94 1.66 6.04
C GLN A 37 -13.91 2.38 7.40
N GLY A 38 -13.37 3.61 7.47
CA GLY A 38 -13.22 4.38 8.70
C GLY A 38 -12.12 3.87 9.65
N ASN A 39 -11.26 2.95 9.19
CA ASN A 39 -10.17 2.40 9.99
C ASN A 39 -8.93 3.30 9.90
N LYS A 40 -8.81 4.24 10.83
CA LYS A 40 -7.71 5.21 10.89
C LYS A 40 -6.34 4.56 11.13
N GLU A 41 -6.30 3.46 11.88
CA GLU A 41 -5.05 2.81 12.28
C GLU A 41 -4.38 2.13 11.09
N GLU A 42 -5.14 1.31 10.35
CA GLU A 42 -4.64 0.71 9.11
C GLU A 42 -4.37 1.77 8.04
N ARG A 43 -5.23 2.79 7.90
CA ARG A 43 -4.98 3.91 6.97
C ARG A 43 -3.63 4.58 7.25
N ASP A 44 -3.35 4.95 8.49
CA ASP A 44 -2.12 5.68 8.83
C ASP A 44 -0.87 4.80 8.65
N LYS A 45 -0.99 3.49 8.91
CA LYS A 45 0.06 2.50 8.61
C LYS A 45 0.35 2.41 7.12
N TRP A 46 -0.67 2.30 6.27
CA TRP A 46 -0.50 2.22 4.81
C TRP A 46 0.00 3.54 4.21
N ARG A 47 -0.46 4.68 4.74
CA ARG A 47 0.08 6.01 4.41
C ARG A 47 1.57 6.13 4.71
N GLY A 48 2.02 5.57 5.85
CA GLY A 48 3.44 5.52 6.20
C GLY A 48 4.26 4.71 5.19
N ARG A 49 3.73 3.55 4.76
CA ARG A 49 4.38 2.71 3.75
C ARG A 49 4.42 3.35 2.37
N TYR A 50 3.35 4.01 1.96
CA TYR A 50 3.30 4.79 0.72
C TYR A 50 4.41 5.84 0.68
N ARG A 51 4.54 6.64 1.75
CA ARG A 51 5.61 7.65 1.85
C ARG A 51 7.01 7.04 1.86
N GLN A 52 7.18 5.88 2.50
CA GLN A 52 8.46 5.17 2.52
C GLN A 52 8.86 4.72 1.11
N HIS A 53 7.93 4.15 0.34
CA HIS A 53 8.21 3.73 -1.04
C HIS A 53 8.46 4.90 -1.97
N LEU A 54 7.71 6.00 -1.82
CA LEU A 54 7.98 7.24 -2.55
C LEU A 54 9.40 7.77 -2.29
N ALA A 55 9.88 7.71 -1.04
CA ALA A 55 11.23 8.14 -0.72
C ALA A 55 12.32 7.21 -1.30
N GLN A 56 11.99 5.94 -1.56
CA GLN A 56 12.89 4.95 -2.15
C GLN A 56 12.82 4.88 -3.68
N ALA A 57 11.78 5.45 -4.29
CA ALA A 57 11.58 5.53 -5.73
C ALA A 57 12.22 6.79 -6.38
N VAL A 58 12.90 7.63 -5.59
CA VAL A 58 13.62 8.85 -6.02
C VAL A 58 15.09 8.57 -6.26
#